data_AF-A0A940J6Q9-F1
#
_entry.id   AF-A0A940J6Q9-F1
#
_cell.length_a   1.000
_cell.length_b   1.000
_cell.length_c   1.000
_cell.angle_alpha   90.00
_cell.angle_beta   90.00
_cell.angle_gamma   90.00
#
_symmetry.space_group_name_H-M   'P 1'
#
loop_
_entity.id
_entity.type
_entity.pdbx_description
1 polymer ?
#
loop_
_entity_poly.entity_id
_entity_poly.type
_entity_poly.pdbx_seq_one_letter_code
_entity_poly.pdbx_strand_id
1 'polypeptide(L)'
;MTHLPRDPHADGPTPGPFSALLGFRYVSVSETEAVVEVDPGPEHCNGGGILHGGFLASLLDTATGWAVHARVPAGAAAPHVQLSVQYVRAAVPGPTLVCRARCVGVGRRIGSTEAEVTQNGTVVARAIGSHAVLSGL
;
A
#
# COMPACT_ATOMS: atom_id res chain seq x y z
N MET A 1 -5.98 31.74 -11.57
CA MET A 1 -5.12 31.36 -10.43
C MET A 1 -5.95 30.50 -9.51
N THR A 2 -6.03 29.20 -9.80
CA THR A 2 -6.84 28.27 -9.00
C THR A 2 -5.89 27.63 -8.00
N HIS A 3 -6.10 27.92 -6.71
CA HIS A 3 -5.40 27.24 -5.62
C HIS A 3 -5.63 25.73 -5.76
N LEU A 4 -4.58 24.95 -6.04
CA LEU A 4 -4.60 23.54 -5.65
C LEU A 4 -4.75 23.51 -4.12
N PRO A 5 -5.59 22.61 -3.58
CA PRO A 5 -5.69 22.46 -2.13
C PRO A 5 -4.31 22.13 -1.57
N ARG A 6 -3.94 22.83 -0.48
CA ARG A 6 -2.84 22.41 0.39
C ARG A 6 -3.03 20.93 0.69
N ASP A 7 -1.94 20.17 0.64
CA ASP A 7 -1.88 18.80 1.13
C ASP A 7 -2.65 18.70 2.47
N PRO A 8 -3.77 17.96 2.54
CA PRO A 8 -4.65 17.95 3.72
C PRO A 8 -4.02 17.25 4.94
N HIS A 9 -2.78 16.78 4.84
CA HIS A 9 -2.12 15.91 5.79
C HIS A 9 -1.13 16.63 6.73
N ALA A 10 -1.56 17.71 7.39
CA ALA A 10 -0.78 18.34 8.46
C ALA A 10 -0.52 17.39 9.66
N ASP A 11 -1.32 16.32 9.79
CA ASP A 11 -1.27 15.30 10.85
C ASP A 11 -0.84 13.89 10.35
N GLY A 12 -0.30 13.78 9.13
CA GLY A 12 0.04 12.51 8.48
C GLY A 12 -1.03 12.01 7.50
N PRO A 13 -0.71 10.98 6.69
CA PRO A 13 -1.60 10.53 5.62
C PRO A 13 -2.86 9.88 6.22
N THR A 14 -4.03 10.35 5.81
CA THR A 14 -5.32 9.76 6.19
C THR A 14 -5.76 8.71 5.16
N PRO A 15 -6.35 7.58 5.59
CA PRO A 15 -6.88 6.59 4.67
C PRO A 15 -7.94 7.17 3.72
N GLY A 16 -7.79 6.89 2.42
CA GLY A 16 -8.85 7.15 1.46
C GLY A 16 -10.06 6.24 1.69
N PRO A 17 -11.21 6.48 1.03
CA PRO A 17 -12.45 5.76 1.33
C PRO A 17 -12.35 4.23 1.25
N PHE A 18 -11.62 3.70 0.26
CA PHE A 18 -11.43 2.26 0.12
C PHE A 18 -10.54 1.67 1.24
N SER A 19 -9.43 2.34 1.57
CA SER A 19 -8.56 1.97 2.69
C SER A 19 -9.30 2.01 4.03
N ALA A 20 -10.15 3.02 4.24
CA ALA A 20 -10.99 3.14 5.42
C ALA A 20 -12.04 2.02 5.50
N LEU A 21 -12.69 1.67 4.38
CA LEU A 21 -13.62 0.56 4.28
C LEU A 21 -12.97 -0.77 4.68
N LEU A 22 -11.71 -0.98 4.28
CA LEU A 22 -10.94 -2.17 4.60
C LEU A 22 -10.22 -2.11 5.97
N GLY A 23 -10.38 -1.03 6.72
CA GLY A 23 -9.77 -0.87 8.05
C GLY A 23 -8.26 -0.64 8.05
N PHE A 24 -7.67 -0.19 6.93
CA PHE A 24 -6.24 0.05 6.84
C PHE A 24 -5.83 1.29 7.64
N ARG A 25 -4.72 1.16 8.37
CA ARG A 25 -4.08 2.22 9.15
C ARG A 25 -2.70 2.51 8.60
N TYR A 26 -2.41 3.76 8.29
CA TYR A 26 -1.10 4.18 7.83
C TYR A 26 -0.22 4.48 9.05
N VAL A 27 0.74 3.61 9.32
CA VAL A 27 1.59 3.71 10.52
C VAL A 27 2.72 4.70 10.31
N SER A 28 3.37 4.63 9.15
CA SER A 28 4.43 5.56 8.78
C SER A 28 4.61 5.60 7.26
N VAL A 29 4.93 6.77 6.72
CA VAL A 29 5.35 6.95 5.33
C VAL A 29 6.57 7.84 5.33
N SER A 30 7.64 7.39 4.66
CA SER A 30 8.92 8.08 4.54
C SER A 30 9.53 7.80 3.18
N GLU A 31 10.63 8.48 2.84
CA GLU A 31 11.37 8.19 1.59
C GLU A 31 11.93 6.76 1.55
N THR A 32 12.14 6.12 2.70
CA THR A 32 12.74 4.78 2.76
C THR A 32 11.72 3.65 2.81
N GLU A 33 10.57 3.89 3.45
CA GLU A 33 9.56 2.87 3.71
C GLU A 33 8.17 3.46 3.93
N ALA A 34 7.14 2.73 3.50
CA ALA A 34 5.76 2.90 3.90
C ALA A 34 5.26 1.67 4.65
N VAL A 35 4.57 1.89 5.78
CA VAL A 35 4.05 0.85 6.66
C VAL A 35 2.54 1.02 6.81
N VAL A 36 1.80 -0.02 6.44
CA VAL A 36 0.33 -0.07 6.55
C VAL A 36 -0.06 -1.30 7.36
N GLU A 37 -0.94 -1.12 8.33
CA GLU A 37 -1.44 -2.17 9.20
C GLU A 37 -2.95 -2.34 9.09
N VAL A 38 -3.42 -3.54 9.44
CA VAL A 38 -4.86 -3.83 9.60
C VAL A 38 -5.05 -4.98 10.58
N ASP A 39 -6.13 -4.89 11.36
CA ASP A 39 -6.62 -6.02 12.17
C ASP A 39 -7.74 -6.71 11.39
N PRO A 40 -7.46 -7.82 10.71
CA PRO A 40 -8.42 -8.38 9.76
C PRO A 40 -9.56 -9.13 10.47
N GLY A 41 -10.82 -8.76 10.22
CA GLY A 41 -12.00 -9.49 10.66
C GLY A 41 -12.51 -10.58 9.68
N PRO A 42 -13.53 -11.37 10.09
CA PRO A 42 -14.18 -12.38 9.26
C PRO A 42 -14.72 -11.86 7.92
N GLU A 43 -15.14 -10.60 7.87
CA GLU A 43 -15.60 -9.89 6.67
C GLU A 43 -14.55 -9.79 5.56
N HIS A 44 -13.27 -9.97 5.90
CA HIS A 44 -12.15 -9.98 4.94
C HIS A 44 -11.79 -11.38 4.44
N CYS A 45 -12.50 -12.42 4.88
CA CYS A 45 -12.23 -13.80 4.51
C CYS A 45 -12.79 -14.17 3.13
N ASN A 46 -12.18 -15.15 2.49
CA ASN A 46 -12.76 -15.86 1.34
C ASN A 46 -13.66 -17.02 1.82
N GLY A 47 -14.25 -17.76 0.87
CA GLY A 47 -15.12 -18.91 1.17
C GLY A 47 -14.44 -20.07 1.93
N GLY A 48 -13.12 -20.07 2.06
CA GLY A 48 -12.34 -21.03 2.85
C GLY A 48 -12.05 -20.59 4.29
N GLY A 49 -12.57 -19.44 4.73
CA GLY A 49 -12.37 -18.93 6.10
C GLY A 49 -10.96 -18.39 6.39
N ILE A 50 -10.13 -18.24 5.36
CA ILE A 50 -8.85 -17.51 5.41
C ILE A 50 -9.00 -16.17 4.71
N LEU A 51 -8.07 -15.24 4.93
CA LEU A 51 -8.15 -13.91 4.32
C LEU A 51 -8.14 -14.00 2.79
N HIS A 52 -9.00 -13.20 2.16
CA HIS A 52 -9.13 -13.16 0.72
C HIS A 52 -7.84 -12.65 0.07
N GLY A 53 -7.39 -13.31 -1.02
CA GLY A 53 -6.17 -12.90 -1.71
C GLY A 53 -6.24 -11.43 -2.18
N GLY A 54 -7.40 -11.01 -2.68
CA GLY A 54 -7.67 -9.61 -3.03
C GLY A 54 -7.55 -8.63 -1.86
N PHE A 55 -7.86 -9.03 -0.62
CA PHE A 55 -7.67 -8.17 0.55
C PHE A 55 -6.18 -7.97 0.85
N LEU A 56 -5.39 -9.04 0.81
CA LEU A 56 -3.92 -8.95 0.93
C LEU A 56 -3.31 -8.13 -0.23
N ALA A 57 -3.82 -8.30 -1.46
CA ALA A 57 -3.40 -7.54 -2.62
C ALA A 57 -3.71 -6.05 -2.47
N SER A 58 -4.88 -5.68 -1.95
CA SER A 58 -5.24 -4.28 -1.66
C SER A 58 -4.33 -3.65 -0.59
N LEU A 59 -3.93 -4.43 0.42
CA LEU A 59 -2.97 -3.96 1.44
C LEU A 59 -1.59 -3.69 0.82
N LEU A 60 -1.10 -4.62 -0.02
CA LEU A 60 0.14 -4.48 -0.78
C LEU A 60 0.09 -3.29 -1.76
N ASP A 61 -1.01 -3.14 -2.49
CA ASP A 61 -1.27 -2.03 -3.41
C ASP A 61 -1.16 -0.69 -2.67
N THR A 62 -1.87 -0.56 -1.56
CA THR A 62 -1.89 0.67 -0.76
C THR A 62 -0.48 1.03 -0.24
N ALA A 63 0.24 0.06 0.33
CA ALA A 63 1.58 0.31 0.87
C ALA A 63 2.59 0.66 -0.24
N THR A 64 2.55 -0.05 -1.38
CA THR A 64 3.44 0.25 -2.52
C THR A 64 3.14 1.60 -3.15
N GLY A 65 1.86 2.01 -3.21
CA GLY A 65 1.45 3.35 -3.64
C GLY A 65 2.06 4.45 -2.78
N TRP A 66 1.99 4.31 -1.44
CA TRP A 66 2.63 5.27 -0.54
C TRP A 66 4.15 5.29 -0.64
N ALA A 67 4.78 4.12 -0.81
CA ALA A 67 6.23 4.02 -0.94
C ALA A 67 6.75 4.75 -2.20
N VAL A 68 6.06 4.65 -3.34
CA VAL A 68 6.43 5.41 -4.54
C VAL A 68 6.05 6.89 -4.43
N HIS A 69 4.90 7.20 -3.82
CA HIS A 69 4.43 8.58 -3.65
C HIS A 69 5.43 9.42 -2.85
N ALA A 70 6.02 8.84 -1.80
CA ALA A 70 7.05 9.49 -1.00
C ALA A 70 8.35 9.82 -1.77
N ARG A 71 8.50 9.30 -3.00
CA ARG A 71 9.74 9.37 -3.79
C ARG A 71 9.58 10.07 -5.14
N VAL A 72 8.36 10.30 -5.60
CA VAL A 72 8.12 11.10 -6.82
C VAL A 72 8.20 12.60 -6.50
N PRO A 73 8.48 13.46 -7.50
CA PRO A 73 8.49 14.90 -7.30
C PRO A 73 7.17 15.42 -6.72
N ALA A 74 7.24 16.46 -5.89
CA ALA A 74 6.04 17.11 -5.35
C ALA A 74 5.07 17.51 -6.47
N GLY A 75 3.79 17.19 -6.29
CA GLY A 75 2.74 17.44 -7.30
C GLY A 75 2.69 16.42 -8.44
N ALA A 76 3.56 15.40 -8.44
CA ALA A 76 3.42 14.27 -9.35
C ALA A 76 2.43 13.23 -8.81
N ALA A 77 1.72 12.55 -9.70
CA ALA A 77 0.93 11.37 -9.38
C ALA A 77 1.70 10.09 -9.72
N ALA A 78 1.42 9.02 -8.98
CA ALA A 78 2.05 7.72 -9.13
C ALA A 78 1.04 6.56 -9.18
N PRO A 79 0.09 6.51 -10.13
CA PRO A 79 -0.86 5.40 -10.21
C PRO A 79 -0.18 4.08 -10.59
N HIS A 80 -0.67 2.96 -10.05
CA HIS A 80 -0.20 1.63 -10.41
C HIS A 80 -0.42 1.34 -11.90
N VAL A 81 0.61 0.78 -12.53
CA VAL A 81 0.56 0.18 -13.87
C VAL A 81 0.37 -1.33 -13.75
N GLN A 82 1.06 -1.95 -12.78
CA GLN A 82 0.98 -3.38 -12.53
C GLN A 82 1.38 -3.67 -11.08
N LEU A 83 0.73 -4.65 -10.47
CA LEU A 83 1.14 -5.29 -9.23
C LEU A 83 1.22 -6.80 -9.44
N SER A 84 2.37 -7.41 -9.15
CA SER A 84 2.54 -8.87 -9.14
C SER A 84 2.60 -9.35 -7.70
N VAL A 85 1.65 -10.21 -7.30
CA VAL A 85 1.50 -10.67 -5.92
C VAL A 85 1.84 -12.16 -5.82
N GLN A 86 2.68 -12.52 -4.85
CA GLN A 86 2.93 -13.88 -4.44
C GLN A 86 2.29 -14.14 -3.07
N TYR A 87 1.42 -15.14 -3.00
CA TYR A 87 0.86 -15.63 -1.73
C TYR A 87 1.74 -16.75 -1.20
N VAL A 88 2.42 -16.50 -0.08
CA VAL A 88 3.42 -17.40 0.51
C VAL A 88 2.78 -18.33 1.53
N ARG A 89 1.85 -17.81 2.34
CA ARG A 89 1.15 -18.55 3.40
C ARG A 89 -0.27 -18.01 3.57
N ALA A 90 -1.20 -18.89 3.94
CA ALA A 90 -2.54 -18.46 4.34
C ALA A 90 -2.47 -17.51 5.54
N ALA A 91 -3.10 -16.35 5.40
CA ALA A 91 -3.33 -15.41 6.50
C ALA A 91 -4.74 -15.64 7.08
N VAL A 92 -4.91 -15.42 8.37
CA VAL A 92 -6.16 -15.70 9.11
C VAL A 92 -6.73 -14.42 9.72
N PRO A 93 -8.04 -14.31 9.97
CA PRO A 93 -8.61 -13.19 10.72
C PRO A 93 -8.12 -13.19 12.18
N GLY A 94 -8.13 -12.03 12.82
CA GLY A 94 -7.72 -11.82 14.21
C GLY A 94 -6.36 -11.13 14.34
N PRO A 95 -5.22 -11.84 14.16
CA PRO A 95 -3.89 -11.25 14.31
C PRO A 95 -3.62 -10.15 13.27
N THR A 96 -3.04 -9.04 13.72
CA THR A 96 -2.66 -7.90 12.88
C THR A 96 -1.77 -8.32 11.71
N LEU A 97 -2.08 -7.77 10.53
CA LEU A 97 -1.21 -7.80 9.36
C LEU A 97 -0.41 -6.51 9.31
N VAL A 98 0.89 -6.64 9.05
CA VAL A 98 1.79 -5.50 8.84
C VAL A 98 2.40 -5.60 7.44
N CYS A 99 2.08 -4.63 6.59
CA CYS A 99 2.64 -4.50 5.26
C CYS A 99 3.70 -3.42 5.22
N ARG A 100 4.91 -3.81 4.82
CA ARG A 100 6.05 -2.91 4.63
C ARG A 100 6.37 -2.83 3.15
N ALA A 101 6.48 -1.63 2.62
CA ALA A 101 6.77 -1.38 1.22
C ALA A 101 7.91 -0.37 1.07
N ARG A 102 8.75 -0.59 0.06
CA ARG A 102 9.84 0.34 -0.29
C ARG A 102 9.83 0.62 -1.79
N CYS A 103 10.18 1.86 -2.14
CA CYS A 103 10.45 2.21 -3.52
C CYS A 103 11.88 1.79 -3.87
N VAL A 104 12.03 0.90 -4.85
CA VAL A 104 13.34 0.43 -5.30
C VAL A 104 13.99 1.41 -6.29
N GLY A 105 13.20 2.26 -6.97
CA GLY A 105 13.70 3.29 -7.86
C GLY A 105 12.60 4.09 -8.53
N VAL A 106 12.89 5.36 -8.86
CA VAL A 106 12.00 6.25 -9.61
C VAL A 106 12.75 6.76 -10.84
N GLY A 107 12.24 6.41 -12.02
CA GLY A 107 12.69 6.95 -13.30
C GLY A 107 11.76 8.04 -13.81
N ARG A 108 12.02 8.52 -15.04
CA ARG A 108 11.22 9.59 -15.67
C ARG A 108 9.75 9.24 -15.88
N ARG A 109 9.43 7.96 -16.10
CA ARG A 109 8.07 7.50 -16.46
C ARG A 109 7.55 6.38 -15.58
N ILE A 110 8.44 5.64 -14.90
CA ILE A 110 8.08 4.47 -14.11
C ILE A 110 8.80 4.55 -12.77
N GLY A 111 8.05 4.35 -11.69
CA GLY A 111 8.57 4.00 -10.38
C GLY A 111 8.37 2.51 -10.12
N SER A 112 9.31 1.90 -9.39
CA SER A 112 9.25 0.49 -9.02
C SER A 112 9.27 0.36 -7.50
N THR A 113 8.54 -0.62 -7.00
CA THR A 113 8.35 -0.87 -5.57
C THR A 113 8.35 -2.36 -5.27
N GLU A 114 8.67 -2.70 -4.03
CA GLU A 114 8.43 -4.03 -3.49
C GLU A 114 7.80 -3.92 -2.10
N ALA A 115 7.08 -4.97 -1.70
CA ALA A 115 6.44 -5.02 -0.40
C ALA A 115 6.28 -6.44 0.13
N GLU A 116 6.19 -6.57 1.44
CA GLU A 116 5.87 -7.80 2.14
C GLU A 116 4.77 -7.56 3.18
N VAL A 117 3.81 -8.48 3.26
CA VAL A 117 2.84 -8.58 4.36
C VAL A 117 3.30 -9.66 5.31
N THR A 118 3.35 -9.31 6.60
CA THR A 118 3.67 -10.23 7.69
C THR A 118 2.48 -10.40 8.63
N GLN A 119 2.30 -11.61 9.15
CA GLN A 119 1.39 -11.93 10.24
C GLN A 119 2.17 -12.70 11.31
N ASN A 120 2.17 -12.22 12.56
CA ASN A 120 2.94 -12.82 13.66
C ASN A 120 4.43 -13.07 13.29
N GLY A 121 5.05 -12.11 12.62
CA GLY A 121 6.45 -12.19 12.18
C GLY A 121 6.71 -13.12 10.99
N THR A 122 5.69 -13.76 10.42
CA THR A 122 5.83 -14.64 9.25
C THR A 122 5.33 -13.94 7.99
N VAL A 123 6.08 -13.99 6.90
CA VAL A 123 5.63 -13.45 5.60
C VAL A 123 4.48 -14.31 5.05
N VAL A 124 3.35 -13.66 4.76
CA VAL A 124 2.15 -14.29 4.19
C VAL A 124 1.94 -13.94 2.72
N ALA A 125 2.36 -12.76 2.29
CA ALA A 125 2.31 -12.33 0.90
C ALA A 125 3.43 -11.32 0.58
N ARG A 126 3.79 -11.22 -0.69
CA ARG A 126 4.78 -10.27 -1.20
C ARG A 126 4.31 -9.68 -2.52
N ALA A 127 4.78 -8.49 -2.86
CA ALA A 127 4.53 -7.92 -4.17
C ALA A 127 5.73 -7.18 -4.77
N ILE A 128 5.75 -7.13 -6.09
CA ILE A 128 6.52 -6.15 -6.86
C ILE A 128 5.52 -5.30 -7.64
N GLY A 129 5.65 -3.98 -7.53
CA GLY A 129 4.76 -3.01 -8.16
C GLY A 129 5.51 -2.08 -9.11
N SER A 130 4.80 -1.65 -10.16
CA SER A 130 5.25 -0.59 -11.07
C SER A 130 4.18 0.50 -11.15
N HIS A 131 4.62 1.75 -11.23
CA HIS A 131 3.78 2.95 -11.12
C HIS A 131 4.14 3.93 -12.23
N ALA A 132 3.16 4.53 -12.88
CA ALA A 132 3.43 5.59 -13.85
C ALA A 132 3.83 6.86 -13.11
N VAL A 133 4.87 7.56 -13.54
CA VAL A 133 5.24 8.87 -12.99
C VAL A 133 4.64 9.95 -13.87
N LEU A 134 3.63 10.64 -13.36
CA LEU A 134 2.88 11.66 -14.09
C LEU A 134 3.15 13.01 -13.45
N SER A 135 3.79 13.92 -14.20
CA SER A 135 4.10 15.28 -13.75
C SER A 135 3.22 16.30 -14.48
N GLY A 136 2.76 17.33 -13.76
CA GLY A 136 2.01 18.46 -14.35
C GLY A 136 0.50 18.27 -14.43
N LEU A 137 -0.10 17.67 -13.40
CA LEU A 137 -1.56 17.66 -13.21
C LEU A 137 -2.05 19.00 -12.64
#